data_AF-A0A958X9C2-F1
#
_entry.id   AF-A0A958X9C2-F1
#
_cell.length_a   1.000
_cell.length_b   1.000
_cell.length_c   1.000
_cell.angle_alpha   90.00
_cell.angle_beta   90.00
_cell.angle_gamma   90.00
#
_symmetry.space_group_name_H-M   'P 1'
#
loop_
_entity.id
_entity.type
_entity.pdbx_description
1 polymer ?
#
loop_
_entity_poly.entity_id
_entity_poly.type
_entity_poly.pdbx_seq_one_letter_code
_entity_poly.pdbx_strand_id
1 'polypeptide(L)'
;MAQMGWVYLDDRGGRHRVGLYHGDQSGHVVIHCNLRVVQIDFSVKDTKKYSFFIEDEFCELSLVKEKDGTFGYDFHINKTVDTPRNRIRRVDERRIRKQMALFIGGFLAVVLLGFLGFRRFGQRQELERLSQSSLFSNLNRENVQRLAMEGKADTARLFIVEEAMQRKVFYGFTTADSTRISGAFPAPDKGVIMLPNGFPLSDRDGFLVTYLPSNPQIHRVDFYQPTRATVERYVRMAGEAERKAHPDISERRSICMALSAAQLRGWTSLADFIFQTKTTDENDRHNQNSYQRLIHDVDYIRIVKDACWDQ
;
A
#
# COMPACT_ATOMS: atom_id res chain seq x y z
N MET A 1 2.52 64.23 -24.70
CA MET A 1 2.12 63.55 -25.93
C MET A 1 2.24 62.08 -25.65
N ALA A 2 1.15 61.31 -25.79
CA ALA A 2 1.16 59.89 -25.50
C ALA A 2 1.08 59.05 -26.78
N GLN A 3 2.05 58.14 -26.94
CA GLN A 3 2.00 57.09 -27.95
C GLN A 3 2.08 55.74 -27.24
N MET A 4 1.07 54.90 -27.42
CA MET A 4 0.96 53.59 -26.79
C MET A 4 0.87 52.51 -27.86
N GLY A 5 1.34 51.30 -27.53
CA GLY A 5 1.30 50.16 -28.44
C GLY A 5 1.05 48.85 -27.70
N TRP A 6 0.22 48.01 -28.31
CA TRP A 6 -0.06 46.65 -27.88
C TRP A 6 0.22 45.67 -29.01
N VAL A 7 0.51 44.44 -28.62
CA VAL A 7 0.63 43.32 -29.55
C VAL A 7 -0.50 42.34 -29.24
N TYR A 8 -1.38 42.16 -30.21
CA TYR A 8 -2.42 41.14 -30.17
C TYR A 8 -1.97 39.93 -31.01
N LEU A 9 -2.14 38.73 -30.45
CA LEU A 9 -1.89 37.46 -31.15
C LEU A 9 -3.24 36.79 -31.38
N ASP A 10 -3.59 36.55 -32.64
CA ASP A 10 -4.81 35.84 -32.99
C ASP A 10 -4.67 34.32 -32.80
N ASP A 11 -5.81 33.62 -32.86
CA ASP A 11 -5.87 32.17 -32.65
C ASP A 11 -5.14 31.35 -33.74
N ARG A 12 -4.69 31.99 -34.83
CA ARG A 12 -3.86 31.38 -35.89
C ARG A 12 -2.37 31.76 -35.76
N GLY A 13 -2.00 32.48 -34.71
CA GLY A 13 -0.63 32.97 -34.48
C GLY A 13 -0.27 34.24 -35.25
N GLY A 14 -1.24 34.89 -35.90
CA GLY A 14 -1.07 36.18 -36.56
C GLY A 14 -0.82 37.29 -35.52
N ARG A 15 0.20 38.11 -35.78
CA ARG A 15 0.63 39.18 -34.88
C ARG A 15 0.14 40.53 -35.37
N HIS A 16 -0.70 41.18 -34.57
CA HIS A 16 -1.30 42.47 -34.85
C HIS A 16 -0.75 43.55 -33.92
N ARG A 17 -0.12 44.58 -34.48
CA ARG A 17 0.41 45.73 -33.73
C ARG A 17 -0.63 46.83 -33.68
N VAL A 18 -1.29 46.96 -32.54
CA VAL A 18 -2.25 48.03 -32.27
C VAL A 18 -1.48 49.20 -31.69
N GLY A 19 -1.63 50.38 -32.28
CA GLY A 19 -1.04 51.60 -31.76
C GLY A 19 -2.09 52.68 -31.58
N LEU A 20 -1.85 53.51 -30.58
CA LEU A 20 -2.65 54.68 -30.24
C LEU A 20 -1.72 55.89 -30.20
N TYR A 21 -2.11 56.94 -30.89
CA TYR A 21 -1.59 58.28 -30.70
C TYR A 21 -2.67 59.13 -30.04
N HIS A 22 -2.31 59.87 -28.99
CA HIS A 22 -3.18 60.84 -28.36
C HIS A 22 -2.40 62.14 -28.08
N GLY A 23 -2.81 63.23 -28.71
CA GLY A 23 -2.19 64.54 -28.53
C GLY A 23 -2.71 65.27 -27.31
N ASP A 24 -1.90 65.42 -26.27
CA ASP A 24 -2.31 66.02 -24.98
C ASP A 24 -2.94 67.42 -25.09
N GLN A 25 -2.45 68.26 -26.02
CA GLN A 25 -2.96 69.62 -26.22
C GLN A 25 -4.13 69.68 -27.22
N SER A 26 -4.04 68.91 -28.30
CA SER A 26 -5.02 68.92 -29.39
C SER A 26 -6.22 67.99 -29.15
N GLY A 27 -6.09 67.04 -28.22
CA GLY A 27 -7.04 65.93 -28.01
C GLY A 27 -7.20 65.04 -29.24
N HIS A 28 -6.26 65.08 -30.20
CA HIS A 28 -6.38 64.28 -31.42
C HIS A 28 -5.99 62.84 -31.13
N VAL A 29 -6.87 61.91 -31.46
CA VAL A 29 -6.71 60.48 -31.26
C VAL A 29 -6.60 59.78 -32.62
N VAL A 30 -5.58 58.95 -32.79
CA VAL A 30 -5.42 58.06 -33.94
C VAL A 30 -5.16 56.65 -33.43
N ILE A 31 -6.02 55.71 -33.81
CA ILE A 31 -5.84 54.29 -33.55
C ILE A 31 -5.45 53.62 -34.86
N HIS A 32 -4.38 52.83 -34.85
CA HIS A 32 -3.92 52.09 -36.01
C HIS A 32 -3.65 50.62 -35.66
N CYS A 33 -3.82 49.73 -36.63
CA CYS A 33 -3.45 48.32 -36.54
C CYS A 33 -2.54 47.99 -37.73
N ASN A 34 -1.34 47.45 -37.47
CA ASN A 34 -0.35 47.12 -38.50
C ASN A 34 -0.09 48.28 -39.48
N LEU A 35 0.11 49.49 -38.94
CA LEU A 35 0.31 50.75 -39.67
C LEU A 35 -0.88 51.23 -40.51
N ARG A 36 -2.04 50.56 -40.45
CA ARG A 36 -3.28 51.02 -41.07
C ARG A 36 -4.14 51.73 -40.03
N VAL A 37 -4.59 52.94 -40.35
CA VAL A 37 -5.46 53.70 -39.46
C VAL A 37 -6.84 53.01 -39.40
N VAL A 38 -7.29 52.72 -38.19
CA VAL A 38 -8.58 52.07 -37.90
C VAL A 38 -9.62 53.10 -37.49
N GLN A 39 -9.22 54.07 -36.67
CA GLN A 39 -10.12 55.12 -36.16
C GLN A 39 -9.33 56.43 -35.99
N ILE A 40 -9.98 57.54 -36.34
CA ILE A 40 -9.49 58.90 -36.02
C ILE A 40 -10.61 59.63 -35.29
N ASP A 41 -10.23 60.43 -34.31
CA ASP A 41 -11.14 61.29 -33.58
C ASP A 41 -10.42 62.56 -33.13
N PHE A 42 -11.15 63.68 -33.09
CA PHE A 42 -10.57 64.99 -32.82
C PHE A 42 -11.13 65.57 -31.52
N SER A 43 -10.28 66.31 -30.80
CA SER A 43 -10.68 67.06 -29.59
C SER A 43 -11.23 66.17 -28.45
N VAL A 44 -10.71 64.96 -28.31
CA VAL A 44 -11.04 64.03 -27.22
C VAL A 44 -10.33 64.50 -25.96
N LYS A 45 -11.08 65.13 -25.05
CA LYS A 45 -10.56 65.68 -23.79
C LYS A 45 -11.07 64.98 -22.53
N ASP A 46 -11.89 63.94 -22.69
CA ASP A 46 -12.51 63.16 -21.62
C ASP A 46 -12.46 61.66 -21.92
N THR A 47 -12.83 60.84 -20.93
CA THR A 47 -12.87 59.37 -21.04
C THR A 47 -13.71 58.95 -22.25
N LYS A 48 -13.13 58.12 -23.11
CA LYS A 48 -13.80 57.63 -24.32
C LYS A 48 -13.38 56.20 -24.63
N LYS A 49 -14.32 55.43 -25.16
CA LYS A 49 -14.12 54.04 -25.55
C LYS A 49 -14.32 53.90 -27.04
N TYR A 50 -13.42 53.16 -27.68
CA TYR A 50 -13.46 52.80 -29.08
C TYR A 50 -13.60 51.30 -29.21
N SER A 51 -14.41 50.87 -30.17
CA SER A 51 -14.64 49.46 -30.47
C SER A 51 -14.40 49.23 -31.94
N PHE A 52 -13.61 48.22 -32.27
CA PHE A 52 -13.28 47.87 -33.64
C PHE A 52 -12.97 46.38 -33.74
N PHE A 53 -12.95 45.85 -34.96
CA PHE A 53 -12.60 44.46 -35.21
C PHE A 53 -11.14 44.35 -35.67
N ILE A 54 -10.43 43.37 -35.13
CA ILE A 54 -9.19 42.85 -35.71
C ILE A 54 -9.50 41.43 -36.17
N GLU A 55 -9.54 41.22 -37.49
CA GLU A 55 -10.10 40.00 -38.07
C GLU A 55 -11.52 39.74 -37.54
N ASP A 56 -11.75 38.59 -36.89
CA ASP A 56 -13.06 38.21 -36.32
C ASP A 56 -13.23 38.60 -34.83
N GLU A 57 -12.25 39.28 -34.23
CA GLU A 57 -12.21 39.55 -32.79
C GLU A 57 -12.62 40.98 -32.49
N PHE A 58 -13.54 41.12 -31.54
CA PHE A 58 -14.07 42.41 -31.13
C PHE A 58 -13.16 42.99 -30.05
N CYS A 59 -12.44 44.04 -30.43
CA CYS A 59 -11.47 44.72 -29.60
C CYS A 59 -12.05 46.03 -29.07
N GLU A 60 -11.66 46.36 -27.85
CA GLU A 60 -12.03 47.60 -27.21
C GLU A 60 -10.79 48.32 -26.72
N LEU A 61 -10.71 49.61 -27.03
CA LEU A 61 -9.65 50.50 -26.58
C LEU A 61 -10.28 51.63 -25.77
N SER A 62 -9.86 51.78 -24.52
CA SER A 62 -10.40 52.77 -23.60
C SER A 62 -9.35 53.82 -23.26
N LEU A 63 -9.73 55.10 -23.40
CA LEU A 63 -9.00 56.24 -22.86
C LEU A 63 -9.71 56.63 -21.57
N VAL A 64 -9.03 56.58 -20.44
CA VAL A 64 -9.60 56.90 -19.13
C VAL A 64 -8.90 58.15 -18.60
N LYS A 65 -9.65 59.23 -18.42
CA LYS A 65 -9.13 60.46 -17.82
C LYS A 65 -9.08 60.30 -16.31
N GLU A 66 -7.88 60.41 -15.76
CA GLU A 66 -7.62 60.30 -14.33
C GLU A 66 -7.89 61.63 -13.61
N LYS A 67 -7.99 61.58 -12.28
CA LYS A 67 -8.32 62.76 -11.45
C LYS A 67 -7.25 63.85 -11.50
N ASP A 68 -6.00 63.50 -11.84
CA ASP A 68 -4.88 64.42 -12.00
C ASP A 68 -4.83 65.07 -13.41
N GLY A 69 -5.78 64.75 -14.28
CA GLY A 69 -5.84 65.25 -15.65
C GLY A 69 -5.01 64.46 -16.64
N THR A 70 -4.34 63.37 -16.22
CA THR A 70 -3.64 62.45 -17.11
C THR A 70 -4.60 61.45 -17.75
N PHE A 71 -4.12 60.69 -18.75
CA PHE A 71 -4.91 59.66 -19.42
C PHE A 71 -4.27 58.28 -19.25
N GLY A 72 -5.05 57.32 -18.77
CA GLY A 72 -4.78 55.90 -18.86
C GLY A 72 -5.29 55.32 -20.17
N TYR A 73 -4.60 54.30 -20.68
CA TYR A 73 -4.95 53.62 -21.93
C TYR A 73 -5.01 52.12 -21.71
N ASP A 74 -6.12 51.51 -22.10
CA ASP A 74 -6.32 50.07 -22.01
C ASP A 74 -6.80 49.49 -23.34
N PHE A 75 -6.31 48.30 -23.66
CA PHE A 75 -6.71 47.54 -24.84
C PHE A 75 -7.02 46.11 -24.41
N HIS A 76 -8.25 45.66 -24.64
CA HIS A 76 -8.65 44.29 -24.36
C HIS A 76 -9.61 43.74 -25.42
N ILE A 77 -9.63 42.41 -25.52
CA ILE A 77 -10.54 41.67 -26.39
C ILE A 77 -11.80 41.38 -25.59
N ASN A 78 -12.94 41.85 -26.08
CA ASN A 78 -14.20 41.63 -25.39
C ASN A 78 -14.83 40.30 -25.85
N LYS A 79 -14.65 39.28 -25.00
CA LYS A 79 -15.17 37.92 -25.21
C LYS A 79 -16.64 37.74 -24.80
N THR A 80 -17.25 38.79 -24.24
CA THR A 80 -18.61 38.76 -23.69
C THR A 80 -19.67 39.21 -24.69
N VAL A 81 -19.31 40.11 -25.60
CA VAL A 81 -20.19 40.60 -26.66
C VAL A 81 -20.53 39.46 -27.63
N ASP A 82 -21.76 39.47 -28.13
CA ASP A 82 -22.26 38.42 -29.01
C ASP A 82 -21.76 38.58 -30.45
N THR A 83 -20.54 38.09 -30.70
CA THR A 83 -19.94 38.01 -32.04
C THR A 83 -19.94 36.57 -32.54
N PRO A 84 -19.90 36.33 -33.88
CA PRO A 84 -19.80 34.98 -34.43
C PRO A 84 -18.64 34.16 -33.81
N ARG A 85 -17.48 34.78 -33.60
CA ARG A 85 -16.32 34.15 -32.95
C ARG A 85 -16.59 33.76 -31.50
N ASN A 86 -17.20 34.66 -30.71
CA ASN A 86 -17.54 34.38 -29.31
C ASN A 86 -18.61 33.29 -29.17
N ARG A 87 -19.54 33.17 -30.11
CA ARG A 87 -20.52 32.07 -30.14
C ARG A 87 -19.84 30.70 -30.30
N ILE A 88 -18.92 30.58 -31.25
CA ILE A 88 -18.15 29.35 -31.48
C ILE A 88 -17.34 28.98 -30.23
N ARG A 89 -16.60 29.95 -29.67
CA ARG A 89 -15.82 29.79 -28.43
C ARG A 89 -16.65 29.22 -27.28
N ARG A 90 -17.87 29.75 -27.07
CA ARG A 90 -18.77 29.27 -25.99
C ARG A 90 -19.21 27.82 -26.19
N VAL A 91 -19.44 27.39 -27.43
CA VAL A 91 -19.81 26.01 -27.75
C VAL A 91 -18.63 25.07 -27.48
N ASP A 92 -17.44 25.45 -27.94
CA ASP A 92 -16.21 24.67 -27.73
C ASP A 92 -15.87 24.55 -26.25
N GLU A 93 -15.90 25.65 -25.49
CA GLU A 93 -15.69 25.64 -24.05
C GLU A 93 -16.71 24.77 -23.30
N ARG A 94 -17.97 24.74 -23.74
CA ARG A 94 -18.98 23.84 -23.15
C ARG A 94 -18.67 22.38 -23.46
N ARG A 95 -18.24 22.07 -24.69
CA ARG A 95 -17.86 20.71 -25.08
C ARG A 95 -16.62 20.24 -24.30
N ILE A 96 -15.58 21.07 -24.24
CA ILE A 96 -14.35 20.79 -23.49
C ILE A 96 -14.65 20.59 -22.01
N ARG A 97 -15.47 21.46 -21.39
CA ARG A 97 -15.87 21.30 -19.99
C ARG A 97 -16.60 19.98 -19.73
N LYS A 98 -17.52 19.59 -20.61
CA LYS A 98 -18.22 18.29 -20.50
C LYS A 98 -17.25 17.11 -20.63
N GLN A 99 -16.34 17.16 -21.60
CA GLN A 99 -15.32 16.13 -21.79
C GLN A 99 -14.37 16.03 -20.58
N MET A 100 -13.91 17.17 -20.04
CA MET A 100 -13.06 17.22 -18.86
C MET A 100 -13.78 16.67 -17.62
N ALA A 101 -15.06 17.03 -17.42
CA ALA A 101 -15.86 16.49 -16.33
C ALA A 101 -16.04 14.96 -16.43
N LEU A 102 -16.27 14.44 -17.64
CA LEU A 102 -16.35 12.99 -17.88
C LEU A 102 -15.01 12.31 -17.58
N PHE A 103 -13.90 12.90 -17.99
CA PHE A 103 -12.56 12.34 -17.76
C PHE A 103 -12.22 12.29 -16.27
N ILE A 104 -12.47 13.38 -15.54
CA ILE A 104 -12.26 13.46 -14.09
C ILE A 104 -13.17 12.45 -13.37
N GLY A 105 -14.45 12.38 -13.75
CA GLY A 105 -15.39 11.42 -13.17
C GLY A 105 -14.99 9.96 -13.41
N GLY A 106 -14.55 9.64 -14.63
CA GLY A 106 -14.05 8.30 -14.98
C GLY A 106 -12.80 7.92 -14.19
N PHE A 107 -11.84 8.85 -14.06
CA PHE A 107 -10.63 8.62 -13.28
C PHE A 107 -10.94 8.36 -11.80
N LEU A 108 -11.80 9.18 -11.18
CA LEU A 108 -12.20 8.99 -9.79
C LEU A 108 -12.90 7.63 -9.56
N ALA A 109 -13.73 7.20 -10.51
CA ALA A 109 -14.39 5.89 -10.43
C ALA A 109 -13.37 4.74 -10.45
N VAL A 110 -12.36 4.79 -11.31
CA VAL A 110 -11.30 3.78 -11.38
C VAL A 110 -10.48 3.74 -10.08
N VAL A 111 -10.10 4.89 -9.53
CA VAL A 111 -9.38 4.98 -8.25
C VAL A 111 -10.22 4.39 -7.11
N LEU A 112 -11.51 4.72 -7.04
CA LEU A 112 -12.41 4.18 -6.03
C LEU A 112 -12.53 2.65 -6.13
N LEU A 113 -12.71 2.12 -7.35
CA LEU A 113 -12.79 0.69 -7.60
C LEU A 113 -11.47 -0.01 -7.26
N GLY A 114 -10.33 0.56 -7.62
CA GLY A 114 -9.00 0.06 -7.26
C GLY A 114 -8.80 0.00 -5.76
N PHE A 115 -9.18 1.05 -5.03
CA PHE A 115 -9.10 1.11 -3.57
C PHE A 115 -9.99 0.05 -2.90
N LEU A 116 -11.24 -0.10 -3.35
CA LEU A 116 -12.16 -1.12 -2.84
C LEU A 116 -11.66 -2.55 -3.14
N GLY A 117 -11.10 -2.76 -4.34
CA GLY A 117 -10.48 -4.01 -4.74
C GLY A 117 -9.29 -4.37 -3.85
N PHE A 118 -8.37 -3.42 -3.64
CA PHE A 118 -7.19 -3.62 -2.81
C PHE A 118 -7.56 -3.93 -1.35
N ARG A 119 -8.55 -3.23 -0.78
CA ARG A 119 -9.03 -3.53 0.58
C ARG A 119 -9.65 -4.92 0.70
N ARG A 120 -10.45 -5.36 -0.28
CA ARG A 120 -11.01 -6.72 -0.27
C ARG A 120 -9.93 -7.78 -0.43
N PHE A 121 -8.94 -7.53 -1.30
CA PHE A 121 -7.82 -8.44 -1.50
C PHE A 121 -6.98 -8.60 -0.23
N GLY A 122 -6.59 -7.48 0.41
CA GLY A 122 -5.83 -7.53 1.66
C GLY A 122 -6.57 -8.27 2.79
N GLN A 123 -7.89 -8.08 2.90
CA GLN A 123 -8.71 -8.79 3.88
C GLN A 123 -8.77 -10.30 3.63
N ARG A 124 -8.88 -10.73 2.38
CA ARG A 124 -8.84 -12.16 2.02
C ARG A 124 -7.49 -12.77 2.36
N GLN A 125 -6.41 -12.07 1.99
CA GLN A 125 -5.05 -12.51 2.25
C GLN A 125 -4.76 -12.65 3.75
N GLU A 126 -5.28 -11.75 4.58
CA GLU A 126 -5.14 -11.85 6.04
C GLU A 126 -5.84 -13.09 6.61
N LEU A 127 -7.07 -13.37 6.19
CA LEU A 127 -7.82 -14.55 6.62
C LEU A 127 -7.14 -15.85 6.14
N GLU A 128 -6.62 -15.88 4.92
CA GLU A 128 -5.85 -17.02 4.39
C GLU A 128 -4.55 -17.23 5.17
N ARG A 129 -3.84 -16.15 5.50
CA ARG A 129 -2.60 -16.25 6.28
C ARG A 129 -2.87 -16.79 7.69
N LEU A 130 -3.96 -16.32 8.31
CA LEU A 130 -4.41 -16.76 9.62
C LEU A 130 -4.88 -18.23 9.62
N SER A 131 -5.60 -18.68 8.59
CA SER A 131 -6.00 -20.09 8.47
C SER A 131 -4.79 -21.01 8.25
N GLN A 132 -3.75 -20.51 7.60
CA GLN A 132 -2.50 -21.25 7.40
C GLN A 132 -1.60 -21.23 8.62
N SER A 133 -1.63 -20.22 9.49
CA SER A 133 -0.69 -20.12 10.62
C SER A 133 -1.25 -20.63 11.94
N SER A 134 -2.57 -20.74 12.05
CA SER A 134 -3.23 -20.97 13.33
C SER A 134 -4.51 -21.78 13.20
N LEU A 135 -4.89 -22.43 14.30
CA LEU A 135 -6.15 -23.14 14.39
C LEU A 135 -7.20 -22.21 14.99
N PHE A 136 -8.24 -21.92 14.21
CA PHE A 136 -9.39 -21.11 14.63
C PHE A 136 -10.61 -21.98 14.88
N SER A 137 -11.32 -21.73 15.98
CA SER A 137 -12.59 -22.40 16.25
C SER A 137 -13.72 -21.94 15.31
N ASN A 138 -13.76 -20.64 14.99
CA ASN A 138 -14.70 -20.05 14.04
C ASN A 138 -14.06 -18.84 13.33
N LEU A 139 -13.51 -19.10 12.15
CA LEU A 139 -12.82 -18.09 11.34
C LEU A 139 -13.84 -17.18 10.63
N ASN A 140 -14.09 -16.01 11.23
CA ASN A 140 -14.84 -14.91 10.63
C ASN A 140 -14.15 -13.59 10.98
N ARG A 141 -14.29 -12.59 10.10
CA ARG A 141 -13.71 -11.25 10.25
C ARG A 141 -14.08 -10.59 11.57
N GLU A 142 -15.34 -10.70 11.99
CA GLU A 142 -15.79 -10.12 13.25
C GLU A 142 -15.06 -10.75 14.43
N ASN A 143 -14.96 -12.08 14.47
CA ASN A 143 -14.25 -12.81 15.52
C ASN A 143 -12.75 -12.47 15.55
N VAL A 144 -12.11 -12.34 14.38
CA VAL A 144 -10.70 -11.93 14.28
C VAL A 144 -10.50 -10.53 14.87
N GLN A 145 -11.35 -9.58 14.52
CA GLN A 145 -11.28 -8.22 15.06
C GLN A 145 -11.52 -8.18 16.56
N ARG A 146 -12.53 -8.91 17.04
CA ARG A 146 -12.82 -9.00 18.47
C ARG A 146 -11.68 -9.65 19.24
N LEU A 147 -11.07 -10.72 18.73
CA LEU A 147 -9.91 -11.35 19.36
C LEU A 147 -8.71 -10.41 19.43
N ALA A 148 -8.53 -9.52 18.44
CA ALA A 148 -7.48 -8.52 18.46
C ALA A 148 -7.71 -7.40 19.48
N MET A 149 -8.98 -7.02 19.75
CA MET A 149 -9.33 -5.91 20.66
C MET A 149 -9.58 -6.36 22.10
N GLU A 150 -10.24 -7.50 22.29
CA GLU A 150 -10.78 -7.98 23.57
C GLU A 150 -10.15 -9.30 24.02
N GLY A 151 -9.33 -9.92 23.18
CA GLY A 151 -8.80 -11.26 23.41
C GLY A 151 -7.90 -11.35 24.63
N LYS A 152 -8.06 -12.41 25.41
CA LYS A 152 -7.13 -12.81 26.47
C LYS A 152 -6.23 -13.94 26.01
N ALA A 153 -4.99 -13.91 26.45
CA ALA A 153 -3.97 -14.89 26.15
C ALA A 153 -3.88 -15.96 27.24
N ASP A 154 -3.71 -17.22 26.84
CA ASP A 154 -3.32 -18.35 27.69
C ASP A 154 -2.51 -19.37 26.85
N THR A 155 -2.26 -20.57 27.36
CA THR A 155 -1.58 -21.66 26.66
C THR A 155 -2.54 -22.81 26.35
N ALA A 156 -2.71 -23.13 25.07
CA ALA A 156 -3.31 -24.39 24.65
C ALA A 156 -2.27 -25.50 24.63
N ARG A 157 -2.60 -26.65 25.22
CA ARG A 157 -1.79 -27.87 25.16
C ARG A 157 -2.42 -28.87 24.21
N LEU A 158 -1.60 -29.48 23.36
CA LEU A 158 -2.02 -30.45 22.37
C LEU A 158 -1.71 -31.88 22.85
N PHE A 159 -2.61 -32.81 22.55
CA PHE A 159 -2.53 -34.22 22.91
C PHE A 159 -2.89 -35.06 21.69
N ILE A 160 -2.08 -36.07 21.41
CA ILE A 160 -2.33 -37.01 20.31
C ILE A 160 -3.05 -38.21 20.91
N VAL A 161 -4.25 -38.50 20.41
CA VAL A 161 -5.08 -39.63 20.86
C VAL A 161 -5.39 -40.53 19.68
N GLU A 162 -5.24 -41.83 19.87
CA GLU A 162 -5.57 -42.84 18.88
C GLU A 162 -6.88 -43.53 19.28
N GLU A 163 -7.93 -43.34 18.48
CA GLU A 163 -9.25 -43.94 18.68
C GLU A 163 -9.65 -44.70 17.41
N ALA A 164 -9.98 -46.00 17.54
CA ALA A 164 -10.52 -46.82 16.45
C ALA A 164 -9.69 -46.77 15.14
N MET A 165 -8.35 -46.83 15.26
CA MET A 165 -7.39 -46.70 14.15
C MET A 165 -7.36 -45.34 13.43
N GLN A 166 -7.95 -44.30 14.03
CA GLN A 166 -7.81 -42.91 13.58
C GLN A 166 -7.07 -42.10 14.64
N ARG A 167 -6.06 -41.34 14.20
CA ARG A 167 -5.35 -40.41 15.09
C ARG A 167 -6.05 -39.05 15.07
N LYS A 168 -6.36 -38.53 16.25
CA LYS A 168 -6.92 -37.19 16.45
C LYS A 168 -6.00 -36.38 17.33
N VAL A 169 -5.89 -35.09 17.05
CA VAL A 169 -5.21 -34.16 17.93
C VAL A 169 -6.26 -33.39 18.69
N PHE A 170 -6.24 -33.53 20.01
CA PHE A 170 -7.02 -32.72 20.92
C PHE A 170 -6.17 -31.54 21.39
N TYR A 171 -6.79 -30.40 21.58
CA TYR A 171 -6.17 -29.26 22.25
C TYR A 171 -7.09 -28.78 23.36
N GLY A 172 -6.51 -28.22 24.42
CA GLY A 172 -7.28 -27.62 25.49
C GLY A 172 -6.52 -26.55 26.27
N PHE A 173 -7.27 -25.60 26.83
CA PHE A 173 -6.78 -24.51 27.66
C PHE A 173 -7.78 -24.19 28.78
N THR A 174 -7.36 -23.39 29.76
CA THR A 174 -8.20 -23.04 30.91
C THR A 174 -8.32 -21.52 31.00
N THR A 175 -9.54 -21.01 30.90
CA THR A 175 -9.77 -19.57 30.98
C THR A 175 -9.48 -19.01 32.37
N ALA A 176 -9.35 -17.70 32.48
CA ALA A 176 -9.12 -17.01 33.76
C ALA A 176 -10.18 -17.30 34.85
N ASP A 177 -11.42 -17.60 34.45
CA ASP A 177 -12.52 -18.05 35.31
C ASP A 177 -12.52 -19.56 35.58
N SER A 178 -11.43 -20.26 35.25
CA SER A 178 -11.23 -21.71 35.42
C SER A 178 -12.14 -22.60 34.53
N THR A 179 -12.74 -22.04 33.49
CA THR A 179 -13.51 -22.80 32.50
C THR A 179 -12.57 -23.54 31.56
N ARG A 180 -12.74 -24.85 31.41
CA ARG A 180 -11.96 -25.67 30.48
C ARG A 180 -12.58 -25.63 29.09
N ILE A 181 -11.77 -25.28 28.10
CA ILE A 181 -12.16 -25.29 26.69
C ILE A 181 -11.28 -26.29 25.97
N SER A 182 -11.89 -27.10 25.11
CA SER A 182 -11.20 -28.10 24.31
C SER A 182 -11.79 -28.19 22.92
N GLY A 183 -10.97 -28.56 21.96
CA GLY A 183 -11.38 -28.93 20.61
C GLY A 183 -10.50 -30.03 20.04
N ALA A 184 -10.81 -30.46 18.83
CA ALA A 184 -10.05 -31.48 18.13
C ALA A 184 -9.94 -31.18 16.64
N PHE A 185 -8.89 -31.70 16.01
CA PHE A 185 -8.74 -31.71 14.55
C PHE A 185 -8.20 -33.06 14.08
N PRO A 186 -8.55 -33.49 12.86
CA PRO A 186 -8.08 -34.75 12.31
C PRO A 186 -6.57 -34.70 12.06
N ALA A 187 -5.88 -35.82 12.27
CA ALA A 187 -4.47 -35.99 11.93
C ALA A 187 -4.30 -37.18 10.98
N PRO A 188 -3.20 -37.24 10.21
CA PRO A 188 -2.90 -38.41 9.37
C PRO A 188 -2.87 -39.70 10.22
N ASP A 189 -3.34 -40.83 9.67
CA ASP A 189 -3.35 -42.10 10.41
C ASP A 189 -1.95 -42.66 10.68
N LYS A 190 -0.98 -42.34 9.81
CA LYS A 190 0.43 -42.80 9.92
C LYS A 190 1.41 -41.66 9.70
N GLY A 191 2.63 -41.81 10.22
CA GLY A 191 3.71 -40.83 10.07
C GLY A 191 3.68 -39.69 11.07
N VAL A 192 4.52 -38.69 10.83
CA VAL A 192 4.66 -37.50 11.68
C VAL A 192 3.51 -36.52 11.41
N ILE A 193 2.94 -35.94 12.46
CA ILE A 193 1.92 -34.90 12.32
C ILE A 193 2.64 -33.57 12.15
N MET A 194 2.57 -32.98 10.96
CA MET A 194 3.22 -31.71 10.65
C MET A 194 2.31 -30.54 11.02
N LEU A 195 2.83 -29.63 11.85
CA LEU A 195 2.16 -28.39 12.18
C LEU A 195 2.37 -27.34 11.08
N PRO A 196 1.53 -26.31 10.99
CA PRO A 196 1.67 -25.29 9.95
C PRO A 196 2.92 -24.40 10.06
N ASN A 197 3.59 -24.45 11.22
CA ASN A 197 4.91 -23.84 11.46
C ASN A 197 6.07 -24.69 10.93
N GLY A 198 5.80 -25.87 10.35
CA GLY A 198 6.80 -26.78 9.81
C GLY A 198 7.41 -27.75 10.83
N PHE A 199 6.96 -27.76 12.08
CA PHE A 199 7.48 -28.64 13.13
C PHE A 199 6.65 -29.93 13.27
N PRO A 200 7.29 -31.02 13.72
CA PRO A 200 6.56 -32.21 14.12
C PRO A 200 5.82 -31.93 15.44
N LEU A 201 4.51 -32.20 15.47
CA LEU A 201 3.75 -32.17 16.70
C LEU A 201 4.21 -33.30 17.62
N SER A 202 4.54 -32.95 18.86
CA SER A 202 4.79 -33.89 19.94
C SER A 202 3.70 -33.85 21.01
N ASP A 203 3.60 -34.92 21.80
CA ASP A 203 2.66 -34.95 22.92
C ASP A 203 2.97 -33.85 23.94
N ARG A 204 1.91 -33.13 24.33
CA ARG A 204 1.91 -31.98 25.25
C ARG A 204 2.64 -30.73 24.74
N ASP A 205 2.81 -30.59 23.44
CA ASP A 205 3.27 -29.31 22.89
C ASP A 205 2.27 -28.20 23.25
N GLY A 206 2.80 -27.09 23.73
CA GLY A 206 2.04 -25.92 24.13
C GLY A 206 2.23 -24.76 23.16
N PHE A 207 1.14 -24.06 22.83
CA PHE A 207 1.12 -22.87 21.99
C PHE A 207 0.22 -21.78 22.59
N LEU A 208 0.49 -20.53 22.23
CA LEU A 208 -0.37 -19.41 22.62
C LEU A 208 -1.78 -19.64 22.10
N VAL A 209 -2.77 -19.46 22.98
CA VAL A 209 -4.17 -19.34 22.59
C VAL A 209 -4.68 -17.95 22.95
N THR A 210 -5.38 -17.32 22.01
CA THR A 210 -6.12 -16.09 22.25
C THR A 210 -7.61 -16.42 22.21
N TYR A 211 -8.36 -16.08 23.25
CA TYR A 211 -9.79 -16.38 23.36
C TYR A 211 -10.60 -15.14 23.77
N LEU A 212 -11.88 -15.10 23.40
CA LEU A 212 -12.78 -14.03 23.84
C LEU A 212 -13.28 -14.29 25.28
N PRO A 213 -13.08 -13.37 26.23
CA PRO A 213 -13.56 -13.57 27.60
C PRO A 213 -15.08 -13.71 27.70
N SER A 214 -15.83 -13.01 26.83
CA SER A 214 -17.29 -13.10 26.79
C SER A 214 -17.80 -14.41 26.21
N ASN A 215 -17.00 -15.08 25.37
CA ASN A 215 -17.35 -16.35 24.74
C ASN A 215 -16.07 -17.13 24.37
N PRO A 216 -15.51 -17.93 25.30
CA PRO A 216 -14.25 -18.64 25.09
C PRO A 216 -14.27 -19.71 23.98
N GLN A 217 -15.46 -20.08 23.49
CA GLN A 217 -15.59 -20.94 22.30
C GLN A 217 -15.05 -20.24 21.04
N ILE A 218 -14.94 -18.92 21.04
CA ILE A 218 -14.25 -18.16 19.99
C ILE A 218 -12.80 -17.97 20.42
N HIS A 219 -11.90 -18.72 19.80
CA HIS A 219 -10.47 -18.69 20.10
C HIS A 219 -9.60 -19.04 18.89
N ARG A 220 -8.31 -18.74 19.02
CA ARG A 220 -7.25 -19.00 18.05
C ARG A 220 -6.03 -19.57 18.75
N VAL A 221 -5.56 -20.73 18.32
CA VAL A 221 -4.26 -21.30 18.73
C VAL A 221 -3.20 -20.93 17.69
N ASP A 222 -2.17 -20.18 18.11
CA ASP A 222 -1.11 -19.69 17.23
C ASP A 222 0.13 -20.60 17.28
N PHE A 223 0.33 -21.38 16.21
CA PHE A 223 1.45 -22.33 16.12
C PHE A 223 2.81 -21.66 15.98
N TYR A 224 2.87 -20.36 15.71
CA TYR A 224 4.12 -19.61 15.62
C TYR A 224 4.55 -19.01 16.97
N GLN A 225 3.74 -19.20 18.01
CA GLN A 225 4.02 -18.76 19.39
C GLN A 225 4.04 -19.96 20.35
N PRO A 226 5.04 -20.86 20.22
CA PRO A 226 5.20 -22.00 21.11
C PRO A 226 5.58 -21.58 22.54
N THR A 227 5.27 -22.42 23.52
CA THR A 227 5.81 -22.26 24.87
C THR A 227 7.32 -22.52 24.90
N ARG A 228 7.99 -22.02 25.94
CA ARG A 228 9.41 -22.31 26.19
C ARG A 228 9.71 -23.81 26.21
N ALA A 229 8.88 -24.61 26.87
CA ALA A 229 9.06 -26.06 26.95
C ALA A 229 8.94 -26.75 25.57
N THR A 230 8.05 -26.25 24.71
CA THR A 230 7.93 -26.71 23.31
C THR A 230 9.20 -26.37 22.53
N VAL A 231 9.71 -25.13 22.65
CA VAL A 231 10.94 -24.71 21.97
C VAL A 231 12.16 -25.52 22.44
N GLU A 232 12.32 -25.71 23.75
CA GLU A 232 13.41 -26.53 24.32
C GLU A 232 13.37 -27.96 23.79
N ARG A 233 12.17 -28.52 23.59
CA ARG A 233 12.01 -29.83 22.94
C ARG A 233 12.47 -29.80 21.48
N TYR A 234 12.08 -28.79 20.70
CA TYR A 234 12.52 -28.65 19.31
C TYR A 234 14.04 -28.46 19.19
N VAL A 235 14.66 -27.74 20.12
CA VAL A 235 16.12 -27.63 20.20
C VAL A 235 16.76 -29.00 20.41
N ARG A 236 16.24 -29.79 21.36
CA ARG A 236 16.74 -31.14 21.62
C ARG A 236 16.56 -32.05 20.40
N MET A 237 15.40 -32.01 19.74
CA MET A 237 15.15 -32.79 18.53
C MET A 237 16.10 -32.40 17.40
N ALA A 238 16.37 -31.11 17.22
CA ALA A 238 17.33 -30.62 16.24
C ALA A 238 18.76 -31.11 16.54
N GLY A 239 19.21 -30.99 17.79
CA GLY A 239 20.52 -31.49 18.21
C GLY A 239 20.67 -33.00 18.11
N GLU A 240 19.62 -33.76 18.44
CA GLU A 240 19.60 -35.22 18.27
C GLU A 240 19.65 -35.64 16.80
N ALA A 241 18.92 -34.95 15.92
CA ALA A 241 18.96 -35.18 14.48
C ALA A 241 20.36 -34.92 13.92
N GLU A 242 20.98 -33.81 14.33
CA GLU A 242 22.33 -33.42 13.94
C GLU A 242 23.38 -34.43 14.38
N ARG A 243 23.35 -34.85 15.66
CA ARG A 243 24.26 -35.88 16.18
C ARG A 243 24.08 -37.22 15.46
N LYS A 244 22.84 -37.56 15.09
CA LYS A 244 22.56 -38.81 14.36
C LYS A 244 23.12 -38.78 12.94
N ALA A 245 23.06 -37.63 12.28
CA ALA A 245 23.62 -37.43 10.94
C ALA A 245 25.15 -37.33 10.96
N HIS A 246 25.72 -36.81 12.05
CA HIS A 246 27.15 -36.60 12.26
C HIS A 246 27.61 -37.25 13.58
N PRO A 247 27.88 -38.57 13.60
CA PRO A 247 28.23 -39.27 14.83
C PRO A 247 29.59 -38.86 15.45
N ASP A 248 30.41 -38.13 14.70
CA ASP A 248 31.73 -37.64 15.09
C ASP A 248 31.70 -36.36 15.94
N ILE A 249 30.58 -35.63 15.95
CA ILE A 249 30.42 -34.42 16.77
C ILE A 249 29.76 -34.75 18.11
N SER A 250 30.18 -34.02 19.16
CA SER A 250 29.62 -34.15 20.50
C SER A 250 28.16 -33.68 20.56
N GLU A 251 27.36 -34.25 21.47
CA GLU A 251 25.97 -33.80 21.69
C GLU A 251 25.89 -32.30 22.01
N ARG A 252 26.84 -31.80 22.81
CA ARG A 252 26.95 -30.39 23.15
C ARG A 252 27.18 -29.52 21.92
N ARG A 253 28.04 -29.96 20.99
CA ARG A 253 28.29 -29.25 19.73
C ARG A 253 27.09 -29.29 18.80
N SER A 254 26.41 -30.44 18.67
CA SER A 254 25.17 -30.55 17.87
C SER A 254 24.06 -29.61 18.37
N ILE A 255 23.84 -29.55 19.69
CA ILE A 255 22.88 -28.61 20.29
C ILE A 255 23.32 -27.16 20.05
N CYS A 256 24.61 -26.85 20.20
CA CYS A 256 25.12 -25.51 19.96
C CYS A 256 24.91 -25.05 18.51
N MET A 257 25.10 -25.95 17.53
CA MET A 257 24.83 -25.67 16.11
C MET A 257 23.36 -25.34 15.87
N ALA A 258 22.45 -26.16 16.38
CA ALA A 258 21.01 -25.91 16.28
C ALA A 258 20.60 -24.57 16.94
N LEU A 259 21.13 -24.27 18.13
CA LEU A 259 20.89 -23.00 18.81
C LEU A 259 21.45 -21.79 18.06
N SER A 260 22.63 -21.94 17.45
CA SER A 260 23.26 -20.89 16.62
C SER A 260 22.39 -20.55 15.41
N ALA A 261 21.78 -21.54 14.78
CA ALA A 261 20.82 -21.32 13.71
C ALA A 261 19.56 -20.59 14.21
N ALA A 262 19.02 -21.03 15.35
CA ALA A 262 17.86 -20.39 15.97
C ALA A 262 18.14 -18.92 16.34
N GLN A 263 19.36 -18.60 16.75
CA GLN A 263 19.79 -17.23 17.04
C GLN A 263 19.89 -16.38 15.77
N LEU A 264 20.40 -16.94 14.67
CA LEU A 264 20.58 -16.22 13.41
C LEU A 264 19.28 -16.00 12.65
N ARG A 265 18.44 -17.04 12.52
CA ARG A 265 17.25 -17.03 11.64
C ARG A 265 15.92 -17.20 12.39
N GLY A 266 15.95 -17.25 13.71
CA GLY A 266 14.78 -17.53 14.56
C GLY A 266 14.57 -19.03 14.76
N TRP A 267 13.76 -19.38 15.77
CA TRP A 267 13.54 -20.76 16.22
C TRP A 267 13.00 -21.69 15.13
N THR A 268 12.36 -21.16 14.08
CA THR A 268 11.84 -21.99 12.99
C THR A 268 12.94 -22.68 12.19
N SER A 269 14.16 -22.15 12.19
CA SER A 269 15.33 -22.80 11.58
C SER A 269 15.71 -24.13 12.24
N LEU A 270 15.25 -24.40 13.46
CA LEU A 270 15.43 -25.71 14.08
C LEU A 270 14.80 -26.84 13.26
N ALA A 271 13.74 -26.55 12.49
CA ALA A 271 13.12 -27.52 11.59
C ALA A 271 14.07 -27.97 10.47
N ASP A 272 14.99 -27.11 10.01
CA ASP A 272 16.00 -27.48 9.00
C ASP A 272 16.91 -28.59 9.54
N PHE A 273 17.26 -28.56 10.83
CA PHE A 273 18.03 -29.64 11.48
C PHE A 273 17.20 -30.90 11.69
N ILE A 274 15.95 -30.76 12.16
CA ILE A 274 15.05 -31.89 12.42
C ILE A 274 14.80 -32.70 11.14
N PHE A 275 14.66 -32.02 10.00
CA PHE A 275 14.34 -32.61 8.71
C PHE A 275 15.51 -32.64 7.73
N GLN A 276 16.75 -32.53 8.22
CA GLN A 276 17.95 -32.45 7.38
C GLN A 276 18.17 -33.63 6.43
N THR A 277 17.55 -34.78 6.71
CA THR A 277 17.63 -35.98 5.85
C THR A 277 16.40 -36.17 4.96
N LYS A 278 15.43 -35.24 4.98
CA LYS A 278 14.18 -35.34 4.22
C LYS A 278 14.33 -34.77 2.82
N THR A 279 13.60 -35.35 1.88
CA THR A 279 13.49 -34.82 0.52
C THR A 279 12.48 -33.67 0.46
N THR A 280 12.53 -32.88 -0.62
CA THR A 280 11.55 -31.81 -0.88
C THR A 280 10.11 -32.35 -0.96
N ASP A 281 9.92 -33.59 -1.42
CA ASP A 281 8.59 -34.21 -1.52
C ASP A 281 8.04 -34.63 -0.15
N GLU A 282 8.92 -34.99 0.79
CA GLU A 282 8.53 -35.33 2.17
C GLU A 282 8.27 -34.08 3.02
N ASN A 283 9.00 -33.00 2.78
CA ASN A 283 8.81 -31.71 3.44
C ASN A 283 9.31 -30.58 2.52
N ASP A 284 8.37 -29.81 1.96
CA ASP A 284 8.62 -28.78 0.98
C ASP A 284 9.43 -27.59 1.55
N ARG A 285 9.19 -27.26 2.82
CA ARG A 285 9.80 -26.12 3.50
C ARG A 285 11.13 -26.45 4.15
N HIS A 286 11.21 -27.56 4.87
CA HIS A 286 12.37 -27.94 5.67
C HIS A 286 12.86 -29.33 5.26
N ASN A 287 14.01 -29.38 4.59
CA ASN A 287 14.54 -30.58 3.97
C ASN A 287 16.07 -30.50 3.87
N GLN A 288 16.68 -31.51 3.27
CA GLN A 288 18.12 -31.56 3.04
C GLN A 288 18.65 -30.31 2.34
N ASN A 289 17.92 -29.75 1.37
CA ASN A 289 18.37 -28.56 0.64
C ASN A 289 18.28 -27.28 1.49
N SER A 290 17.28 -27.14 2.36
CA SER A 290 17.19 -25.99 3.27
C SER A 290 18.28 -26.06 4.35
N TYR A 291 18.52 -27.25 4.89
CA TYR A 291 19.63 -27.52 5.81
C TYR A 291 20.99 -27.20 5.18
N GLN A 292 21.28 -27.73 4.00
CA GLN A 292 22.54 -27.45 3.30
C GLN A 292 22.74 -25.96 3.05
N ARG A 293 21.70 -25.23 2.64
CA ARG A 293 21.76 -23.77 2.46
C ARG A 293 22.05 -23.03 3.76
N LEU A 294 21.57 -23.54 4.89
CA LEU A 294 21.83 -22.97 6.21
C LEU A 294 23.28 -23.20 6.66
N ILE A 295 23.78 -24.44 6.57
CA ILE A 295 25.13 -24.76 7.06
C ILE A 295 26.25 -24.17 6.20
N HIS A 296 25.97 -23.85 4.93
CA HIS A 296 26.91 -23.16 4.03
C HIS A 296 26.79 -21.62 4.08
N ASP A 297 25.87 -21.08 4.90
CA ASP A 297 25.73 -19.64 5.08
C ASP A 297 26.95 -19.07 5.82
N VAL A 298 27.52 -18.00 5.28
CA VAL A 298 28.77 -17.41 5.80
C VAL A 298 28.61 -16.88 7.22
N ASP A 299 27.45 -16.27 7.53
CA ASP A 299 27.17 -15.72 8.85
C ASP A 299 26.95 -16.86 9.85
N TYR A 300 26.26 -17.93 9.45
CA TYR A 300 26.10 -19.12 10.27
C TYR A 300 27.43 -19.79 10.61
N ILE A 301 28.30 -20.00 9.61
CA ILE A 301 29.63 -20.59 9.81
C ILE A 301 30.45 -19.77 10.81
N ARG A 302 30.40 -18.42 10.71
CA ARG A 302 31.10 -17.53 11.65
C ARG A 302 30.59 -17.73 13.08
N ILE A 303 29.26 -17.71 13.29
CA ILE A 303 28.67 -17.90 14.62
C ILE A 303 29.05 -19.25 15.21
N VAL A 304 28.96 -20.34 14.43
CA VAL A 304 29.31 -21.68 14.92
C VAL A 304 30.79 -21.77 15.29
N LYS A 305 31.70 -21.17 14.50
CA LYS A 305 33.12 -21.14 14.83
C LYS A 305 33.42 -20.38 16.12
N ASP A 306 32.72 -19.29 16.38
CA ASP A 306 32.94 -18.46 17.57
C ASP A 306 32.29 -19.07 18.82
N ALA A 307 31.13 -19.71 18.69
CA ALA A 307 30.29 -20.16 19.81
C ALA A 307 30.39 -21.67 20.12
N CYS A 308 30.65 -22.52 19.14
CA CYS A 308 30.52 -23.97 19.28
C CYS A 308 31.89 -24.68 19.26
N TRP A 309 32.53 -24.71 20.43
CA TRP A 309 33.79 -25.43 20.64
C TRP A 309 33.51 -26.84 21.18
N ASP A 310 34.23 -27.84 20.66
CA ASP A 310 34.28 -29.15 21.31
C ASP A 310 35.12 -29.04 22.59
N GLN A 311 34.51 -29.39 23.72
CA GLN A 311 35.20 -29.74 24.96
C GLN A 311 34.92 -31.19 25.26
#